data_AF-A0A9D5WJU9-F1
#
_entry.id   AF-A0A9D5WJU9-F1
#
_cell.length_a   1.000
_cell.length_b   1.000
_cell.length_c   1.000
_cell.angle_alpha   90.00
_cell.angle_beta   90.00
_cell.angle_gamma   90.00
#
_symmetry.space_group_name_H-M   'P 1'
#
loop_
_entity.id
_entity.type
_entity.pdbx_description
1 polymer ?
#
loop_
_entity_poly.entity_id
_entity_poly.type
_entity_poly.pdbx_seq_one_letter_code
_entity_poly.pdbx_strand_id
1 'polypeptide(L)'
;MQLEQIVDVNDFVNWCDYLGTLAFAISGIRLAAAKGFDWFGAYVVGFVTAVGGGTIRDILLDIKPFWLVQPSYLVITGLALLFTIVFRRHVVRLNHSLFFFDAVGLGLF
;
A
#
# COMPACT_ATOMS: atom_id res chain seq x y z
N MET A 1 -30.11 -14.07 -2.62
CA MET A 1 -30.65 -12.81 -2.07
C MET A 1 -29.82 -12.24 -0.89
N GLN A 2 -29.74 -12.83 0.30
CA GLN A 2 -28.85 -12.29 1.37
C GLN A 2 -27.36 -12.64 1.19
N LEU A 3 -27.04 -13.75 0.50
CA LEU A 3 -25.64 -14.18 0.29
C LEU A 3 -24.92 -13.43 -0.84
N GLU A 4 -25.60 -13.06 -1.92
CA GLU A 4 -25.01 -12.25 -3.02
C GLU A 4 -24.60 -10.87 -2.52
N GLN A 5 -25.43 -10.26 -1.66
CA GLN A 5 -25.16 -8.93 -1.12
C GLN A 5 -23.99 -8.88 -0.11
N ILE A 6 -23.63 -10.00 0.52
CA ILE A 6 -22.47 -10.10 1.42
C ILE A 6 -21.17 -10.32 0.62
N VAL A 7 -21.26 -11.03 -0.51
CA VAL A 7 -20.11 -11.24 -1.42
C VAL A 7 -19.70 -9.93 -2.09
N ASP A 8 -20.66 -9.13 -2.59
CA ASP A 8 -20.38 -7.83 -3.21
C ASP A 8 -19.64 -6.85 -2.25
N VAL A 9 -20.02 -6.83 -0.96
CA VAL A 9 -19.41 -5.94 0.03
C VAL A 9 -17.98 -6.37 0.36
N ASN A 10 -17.75 -7.68 0.52
CA ASN A 10 -16.39 -8.19 0.77
C ASN A 10 -15.47 -7.95 -0.42
N ASP A 11 -15.96 -8.12 -1.64
CA ASP A 11 -15.18 -7.84 -2.85
C ASP A 11 -14.82 -6.35 -2.95
N PHE A 12 -15.77 -5.45 -2.65
CA PHE A 12 -15.51 -4.02 -2.61
C PHE A 12 -14.43 -3.65 -1.58
N VAL A 13 -14.51 -4.18 -0.36
CA VAL A 13 -13.53 -3.91 0.71
C VAL A 13 -12.14 -4.43 0.31
N ASN A 14 -12.06 -5.63 -0.28
CA ASN A 14 -10.78 -6.19 -0.74
C ASN A 14 -10.13 -5.31 -1.83
N TRP A 15 -10.93 -4.76 -2.75
CA TRP A 15 -10.43 -3.81 -3.76
C TRP A 15 -9.91 -2.51 -3.13
N CYS A 16 -10.63 -1.97 -2.14
CA CYS A 16 -10.18 -0.81 -1.38
C CYS A 16 -8.86 -1.07 -0.66
N ASP A 17 -8.72 -2.22 0.02
CA ASP A 17 -7.49 -2.60 0.72
C ASP A 17 -6.29 -2.73 -0.24
N TYR A 18 -6.49 -3.34 -1.41
CA TYR A 18 -5.44 -3.45 -2.42
C TYR A 18 -5.03 -2.09 -3.00
N LEU A 19 -6.00 -1.22 -3.29
CA LEU A 19 -5.72 0.12 -3.78
C LEU A 19 -5.05 1.01 -2.71
N GLY A 20 -5.49 0.91 -1.46
CA GLY A 20 -4.88 1.60 -0.33
C GLY A 20 -3.45 1.13 -0.09
N THR A 21 -3.21 -0.19 -0.15
CA THR A 21 -1.87 -0.78 -0.01
C THR A 21 -0.95 -0.27 -1.11
N LEU A 22 -1.43 -0.25 -2.36
CA LEU A 22 -0.69 0.25 -3.50
C LEU A 22 -0.34 1.75 -3.33
N ALA A 23 -1.30 2.57 -2.89
CA ALA A 23 -1.10 4.00 -2.68
C ALA A 23 -0.07 4.28 -1.57
N PHE A 24 -0.19 3.62 -0.41
CA PHE A 24 0.77 3.74 0.68
C PHE A 24 2.17 3.22 0.30
N ALA A 25 2.24 2.12 -0.44
CA ALA A 25 3.51 1.58 -0.93
C ALA A 25 4.22 2.59 -1.84
N ILE A 26 3.53 3.19 -2.83
CA ILE A 26 4.11 4.22 -3.70
C ILE A 26 4.61 5.42 -2.90
N SER A 27 3.84 5.87 -1.90
CA SER A 27 4.20 6.96 -1.00
C SER A 27 5.53 6.69 -0.27
N GLY A 28 5.65 5.51 0.36
CA GLY A 28 6.85 5.09 1.10
C GLY A 28 8.07 4.84 0.21
N ILE A 29 7.90 4.18 -0.95
CA ILE A 29 8.98 3.92 -1.91
C ILE A 29 9.56 5.23 -2.43
N ARG A 30 8.69 6.19 -2.73
CA ARG A 30 9.12 7.51 -3.18
C ARG A 30 9.87 8.26 -2.11
N LEU A 31 9.40 8.22 -0.86
CA LEU A 31 10.09 8.84 0.27
C LEU A 31 11.50 8.26 0.44
N ALA A 32 11.64 6.94 0.37
CA ALA A 32 12.93 6.27 0.43
C ALA A 32 13.85 6.63 -0.74
N ALA A 33 13.30 6.68 -1.97
CA ALA A 33 14.06 7.10 -3.15
C ALA A 33 14.55 8.56 -3.04
N ALA A 34 13.73 9.46 -2.47
CA ALA A 34 14.13 10.85 -2.20
C ALA A 34 15.22 10.96 -1.13
N LYS A 35 15.29 9.99 -0.21
CA LYS A 35 16.35 9.86 0.81
C LYS A 35 17.60 9.13 0.31
N GLY A 36 17.65 8.74 -0.97
CA GLY A 36 18.83 8.10 -1.56
C GLY A 36 18.99 6.62 -1.23
N PHE A 37 17.93 5.94 -0.80
CA PHE A 37 17.94 4.49 -0.58
C PHE A 37 18.07 3.73 -1.91
N ASP A 38 18.62 2.52 -1.84
CA ASP A 38 18.70 1.60 -2.96
C ASP A 38 17.32 0.99 -3.30
N TRP A 39 17.26 0.16 -4.34
CA TRP A 39 16.00 -0.40 -4.84
C TRP A 39 15.34 -1.33 -3.83
N PHE A 40 16.14 -2.11 -3.10
CA PHE A 40 15.66 -2.99 -2.06
C PHE A 40 15.25 -2.20 -0.81
N GLY A 41 16.06 -1.23 -0.38
CA GLY A 41 15.70 -0.33 0.70
C GLY A 41 14.40 0.43 0.43
N ALA A 42 14.20 0.92 -0.80
CA ALA A 42 12.97 1.57 -1.20
C ALA A 42 11.76 0.64 -1.15
N TYR A 43 11.91 -0.60 -1.61
CA TYR A 43 10.88 -1.64 -1.50
C TYR A 43 10.49 -1.91 -0.03
N VAL A 44 11.47 -2.08 0.85
CA VAL A 44 11.23 -2.37 2.27
C VAL A 44 10.50 -1.21 2.95
N VAL A 45 10.92 0.04 2.72
CA VAL A 45 10.24 1.22 3.29
C VAL A 45 8.82 1.33 2.76
N GLY A 46 8.61 1.10 1.46
CA GLY A 46 7.29 1.01 0.85
C GLY A 46 6.39 -0.03 1.51
N PHE A 47 6.92 -1.24 1.63
CA PHE A 47 6.24 -2.36 2.25
C PHE A 47 5.80 -2.03 3.67
N VAL A 48 6.72 -1.56 4.50
CA VAL A 48 6.45 -1.19 5.89
C VAL A 48 5.41 -0.07 5.98
N THR A 49 5.45 0.90 5.06
CA THR A 49 4.45 1.98 5.02
C THR A 49 3.06 1.44 4.68
N ALA A 50 2.96 0.52 3.72
CA ALA A 50 1.70 -0.06 3.29
C ALA A 50 1.10 -1.02 4.31
N VAL A 51 1.91 -1.89 4.93
CA VAL A 51 1.41 -2.88 5.90
C VAL A 51 1.38 -2.37 7.34
N GLY A 52 2.12 -1.32 7.67
CA GLY A 52 2.30 -0.85 9.04
C GLY A 52 0.98 -0.44 9.70
N GLY A 53 0.16 0.36 9.01
CA GLY A 53 -1.14 0.81 9.52
C GLY A 53 -2.11 -0.35 9.77
N GLY A 54 -2.32 -1.20 8.77
CA GLY A 54 -3.18 -2.38 8.91
C GLY A 54 -2.64 -3.39 9.93
N THR A 55 -1.31 -3.55 10.06
CA THR A 55 -0.71 -4.42 11.09
C THR A 55 -1.00 -3.89 12.48
N ILE A 56 -0.90 -2.57 12.72
CA ILE A 56 -1.24 -1.98 14.02
C ILE A 56 -2.73 -2.18 14.31
N ARG A 57 -3.62 -1.94 13.34
CA ARG A 57 -5.06 -2.20 13.45
C ARG A 57 -5.32 -3.65 13.85
N ASP A 58 -4.69 -4.59 13.15
CA ASP A 58 -4.91 -6.03 13.35
C ASP A 58 -4.41 -6.49 14.73
N ILE A 59 -3.25 -5.98 15.19
CA ILE A 59 -2.73 -6.27 16.53
C ILE A 59 -3.66 -5.71 17.61
N LEU A 60 -4.18 -4.49 17.43
CA LEU A 60 -5.12 -3.87 18.38
C LEU A 60 -6.46 -4.62 18.46
N LEU A 61 -6.84 -5.31 17.39
CA LEU A 61 -8.04 -6.16 17.32
C LEU A 61 -7.79 -7.62 17.69
N ASP A 62 -6.56 -7.97 18.11
CA ASP A 62 -6.13 -9.34 18.44
C ASP A 62 -6.34 -10.33 17.28
N ILE A 63 -6.18 -9.85 16.04
CA ILE A 63 -6.25 -10.68 14.82
C ILE A 63 -4.88 -10.78 14.16
N LYS A 64 -4.66 -11.86 13.41
CA LYS A 64 -3.40 -12.08 12.70
C LYS A 64 -3.25 -11.03 11.59
N PRO A 65 -2.07 -10.37 11.47
CA PRO A 65 -1.83 -9.37 10.43
C PRO A 65 -2.19 -9.86 9.03
N PHE A 66 -2.96 -9.06 8.29
CA PHE A 66 -3.53 -9.41 6.99
C PHE A 66 -2.50 -9.90 5.97
N TRP A 67 -1.32 -9.27 5.93
CA TRP A 67 -0.24 -9.60 4.99
C TRP A 67 0.43 -10.95 5.31
N LEU A 68 0.32 -11.46 6.54
CA LEU A 68 0.77 -12.81 6.92
C LEU A 68 -0.24 -13.90 6.55
N VAL A 69 -1.49 -13.51 6.31
CA VAL A 69 -2.56 -14.42 5.88
C VAL A 69 -2.61 -14.51 4.36
N GLN A 70 -2.44 -13.37 3.67
CA GLN A 70 -2.47 -13.28 2.21
C GLN A 70 -1.15 -12.73 1.66
N PRO A 71 -0.35 -13.55 0.96
CA PRO A 71 0.90 -13.09 0.34
C PRO A 71 0.71 -12.11 -0.82
N SER A 72 -0.52 -11.92 -1.31
CA SER A 72 -0.84 -11.02 -2.42
C SER A 72 -0.41 -9.57 -2.15
N TYR A 73 -0.44 -9.12 -0.89
CA TYR A 73 -0.01 -7.78 -0.50
C TYR A 73 1.50 -7.54 -0.72
N LEU A 74 2.34 -8.59 -0.65
CA LEU A 74 3.76 -8.49 -1.04
C LEU A 74 3.90 -8.26 -2.55
N VAL A 75 3.10 -8.96 -3.36
CA VAL A 75 3.09 -8.81 -4.82
C VAL A 75 2.64 -7.40 -5.21
N ILE A 76 1.58 -6.89 -4.56
CA ILE A 76 1.08 -5.52 -4.80
C ILE A 76 2.13 -4.47 -4.46
N THR A 77 2.86 -4.65 -3.36
CA THR A 77 3.98 -3.77 -3.01
C THR A 77 5.10 -3.85 -4.06
N GLY A 78 5.37 -5.04 -4.61
CA GLY A 78 6.33 -5.22 -5.70
C GLY A 78 5.90 -4.53 -7.00
N LEU A 79 4.60 -4.58 -7.31
CA LEU A 79 4.02 -3.84 -8.43
C LEU A 79 4.10 -2.33 -8.21
N ALA A 80 3.86 -1.86 -6.99
CA ALA A 80 4.02 -0.45 -6.61
C ALA A 80 5.47 0.03 -6.80
N LEU A 81 6.46 -0.82 -6.48
CA LEU A 81 7.88 -0.55 -6.74
C LEU A 81 8.15 -0.43 -8.24
N LEU A 82 7.74 -1.42 -9.04
CA LEU A 82 7.90 -1.38 -10.49
C LEU A 82 7.24 -0.14 -11.10
N PHE A 83 6.04 0.19 -10.66
CA PHE A 83 5.33 1.40 -11.08
C PHE A 83 6.13 2.66 -10.73
N THR A 84 6.62 2.77 -9.50
CA THR A 84 7.40 3.93 -9.03
C THR A 84 8.73 4.07 -9.78
N ILE A 85 9.35 2.96 -10.18
CA ILE A 85 10.57 2.93 -11.00
C ILE A 85 10.28 3.43 -12.41
N VAL A 86 9.25 2.89 -13.07
CA VAL A 86 8.89 3.27 -14.45
C VAL A 86 8.53 4.76 -14.51
N PHE A 87 7.78 5.24 -13.52
CA PHE A 87 7.37 6.63 -13.43
C PHE A 87 8.31 7.51 -12.59
N ARG A 88 9.55 7.05 -12.30
CA ARG A 88 10.53 7.75 -11.44
C ARG A 88 10.73 9.21 -11.84
N ARG A 89 10.76 9.50 -13.15
CA ARG A 89 10.97 10.85 -13.69
C ARG A 89 9.83 11.83 -13.35
N HIS A 90 8.59 11.33 -13.21
CA HIS A 90 7.43 12.15 -12.83
C HIS A 90 7.20 12.15 -11.31
N VAL A 91 7.38 11.01 -10.66
CA VAL A 91 7.05 10.81 -9.25
C VAL A 91 8.10 11.44 -8.31
N VAL A 92 9.39 11.39 -8.66
CA VAL A 92 10.48 11.93 -7.81
C VAL A 92 10.61 13.45 -7.91
N ARG A 93 10.08 14.09 -8.96
CA ARG A 93 10.21 15.54 -9.18
C ARG A 93 9.17 16.39 -8.43
N LEU A 94 7.99 15.84 -8.12
CA LEU A 94 6.92 16.60 -7.47
C LEU A 94 7.01 16.43 -5.95
N ASN A 95 7.20 17.50 -5.17
CA ASN A 95 7.05 17.40 -3.71
C ASN A 95 5.63 16.97 -3.29
N HIS A 96 4.59 17.32 -4.06
CA HIS A 96 3.18 17.07 -3.71
C HIS A 96 2.65 15.63 -3.91
N SER A 97 3.30 14.76 -4.70
CA SER A 97 2.69 13.43 -4.97
C SER A 97 2.64 12.50 -3.74
N LEU A 98 3.51 12.65 -2.74
CA LEU A 98 3.46 11.85 -1.50
C LEU A 98 2.19 12.19 -0.73
N PHE A 99 1.87 13.47 -0.55
CA PHE A 99 0.63 13.88 0.10
C PHE A 99 -0.62 13.38 -0.61
N PHE A 100 -0.61 13.36 -1.95
CA PHE A 100 -1.73 12.84 -2.72
C PHE A 100 -1.93 11.33 -2.53
N PHE A 101 -0.87 10.54 -2.69
CA PHE A 101 -0.96 9.08 -2.51
C PHE A 101 -1.25 8.69 -1.05
N ASP A 102 -0.73 9.45 -0.08
CA ASP A 102 -0.98 9.23 1.35
C ASP A 102 -2.44 9.54 1.72
N ALA A 103 -3.01 10.65 1.21
CA ALA A 103 -4.42 10.99 1.42
C ALA A 103 -5.37 9.95 0.81
N VAL A 104 -5.03 9.41 -0.37
CA VAL A 104 -5.79 8.31 -0.98
C VAL A 104 -5.69 7.04 -0.14
N GLY A 105 -4.50 6.72 0.36
CA GLY A 105 -4.29 5.59 1.27
C GLY A 105 -5.15 5.70 2.54
N LEU A 106 -5.13 6.85 3.20
CA LEU A 106 -5.95 7.13 4.39
C LEU A 106 -7.46 7.14 4.11
N GLY A 107 -7.89 7.42 2.88
CA GLY A 107 -9.31 7.37 2.51
C GLY A 107 -9.83 5.97 2.23
N LEU A 108 -8.94 5.01 1.97
CA LEU A 108 -9.27 3.63 1.60
C LEU A 108 -9.08 2.63 2.77
N PHE A 109 -8.27 2.99 3.77
CA PHE A 109 -7.97 2.19 4.97
C PHE A 109 -8.73 2.67 6.21
#